data_AF-A0A2E7QKI7-F1
#
_entry.id   AF-A0A2E7QKI7-F1
#
_cell.length_a   1.000
_cell.length_b   1.000
_cell.length_c   1.000
_cell.angle_alpha   90.00
_cell.angle_beta   90.00
_cell.angle_gamma   90.00
#
_symmetry.space_group_name_H-M   'P 1'
#
loop_
_entity.id
_entity.type
_entity.pdbx_description
1 polymer ?
#
loop_
_entity_poly.entity_id
_entity_poly.type
_entity_poly.pdbx_seq_one_letter_code
_entity_poly.pdbx_strand_id
1 'polypeptide(L)'
;MSCYYHRPGPVSPQSIPRHNQKLCRSPQGPWVRRHLVVNQFDQGLADWPWTFAYLPFEHSKDLADQDKSVELLNQLSAESSVEVATAHRDTIVRFARFPHHNEMVGRTSTPEEE
;
A
#
# COMPACT_ATOMS: atom_id res chain seq x y z
N MET A 1 -21.24 25.50 4.26
CA MET A 1 -21.47 25.06 2.87
C MET A 1 -21.23 23.55 2.79
N SER A 2 -22.22 22.78 2.36
CA SER A 2 -22.17 21.32 2.25
C SER A 2 -21.67 20.90 0.87
N CYS A 3 -20.57 20.16 0.79
CA CYS A 3 -20.05 19.63 -0.48
C CYS A 3 -20.61 18.22 -0.71
N TYR A 4 -21.53 18.12 -1.68
CA TYR A 4 -22.07 16.86 -2.16
C TYR A 4 -21.01 16.07 -2.93
N TYR A 5 -20.72 14.84 -2.49
CA TYR A 5 -20.00 13.85 -3.29
C TYR A 5 -20.97 13.21 -4.29
N HIS A 6 -20.74 13.42 -5.59
CA HIS A 6 -21.36 12.61 -6.64
C HIS A 6 -20.52 11.35 -6.84
N ARG A 7 -21.14 10.18 -6.66
CA ARG A 7 -20.54 8.86 -6.89
C ARG A 7 -20.49 8.62 -8.41
N PRO A 8 -19.34 8.38 -9.06
CA PRO A 8 -19.33 7.97 -10.45
C PRO A 8 -19.88 6.55 -10.56
N GLY A 9 -20.79 6.33 -11.52
CA GLY A 9 -21.40 5.02 -11.79
C GLY A 9 -20.40 4.01 -12.38
N PRO A 10 -20.78 2.72 -12.45
CA PRO A 10 -19.90 1.66 -12.91
C PRO A 10 -19.58 1.82 -14.40
N VAL A 11 -18.29 1.89 -14.73
CA VAL A 11 -17.81 1.85 -16.13
C VAL A 11 -17.51 0.42 -16.54
N SER A 12 -18.03 0.02 -17.70
CA SER A 12 -17.85 -1.32 -18.28
C SER A 12 -16.41 -1.52 -18.79
N PRO A 13 -15.81 -2.73 -18.67
CA PRO A 13 -14.41 -2.98 -19.02
C PRO A 13 -14.04 -2.82 -20.50
N GLN A 14 -15.01 -2.66 -21.41
CA GLN A 14 -14.79 -2.82 -22.85
C GLN A 14 -14.46 -1.55 -23.64
N SER A 15 -14.26 -0.39 -22.99
CA SER A 15 -14.10 0.90 -23.67
C SER A 15 -12.74 1.59 -23.50
N ILE A 16 -11.64 0.84 -23.34
CA ILE A 16 -10.28 1.44 -23.30
C ILE A 16 -9.71 1.51 -24.73
N PRO A 17 -9.54 2.70 -25.34
CA PRO A 17 -8.94 2.79 -26.66
C PRO A 17 -7.43 2.54 -26.56
N ARG A 18 -6.95 1.53 -27.29
CA ARG A 18 -5.52 1.33 -27.59
C ARG A 18 -5.06 2.46 -28.51
N HIS A 19 -4.64 3.61 -27.97
CA HIS A 19 -3.69 4.54 -28.60
C HIS A 19 -3.46 5.75 -27.69
N ASN A 20 -2.65 5.59 -26.63
CA ASN A 20 -1.65 6.60 -26.29
C ASN A 20 -0.65 6.03 -25.27
N GLN A 21 0.41 5.44 -25.80
CA GLN A 21 1.68 5.27 -25.12
C GLN A 21 2.29 6.68 -24.90
N LYS A 22 1.75 7.44 -23.95
CA LYS A 22 2.45 8.59 -23.37
C LYS A 22 2.42 8.41 -21.88
N LEU A 23 3.59 7.98 -21.40
CA LEU A 23 3.97 7.74 -20.02
C LEU A 23 3.58 8.94 -19.15
N CYS A 24 2.36 8.94 -18.61
CA CYS A 24 1.95 9.87 -17.58
C CYS A 24 2.62 9.41 -16.28
N ARG A 25 3.88 9.84 -16.06
CA ARG A 25 4.47 9.86 -14.72
C ARG A 25 3.67 10.87 -13.90
N SER A 26 2.60 10.39 -13.30
CA SER A 26 1.77 11.17 -12.39
C SER A 26 1.94 10.59 -10.97
N PRO A 27 2.01 11.40 -9.90
CA PRO A 27 2.33 10.96 -8.54
C PRO A 27 1.25 10.07 -7.88
N GLN A 28 0.24 9.64 -8.65
CA GLN A 28 -0.86 8.77 -8.22
C GLN A 28 -0.44 7.34 -7.84
N GLY A 29 0.81 6.93 -8.07
CA GLY A 29 1.26 5.54 -7.97
C GLY A 29 0.79 4.80 -6.71
N PRO A 30 0.98 5.36 -5.49
CA PRO A 30 0.53 4.73 -4.26
C PRO A 30 -1.00 4.71 -4.09
N TRP A 31 -1.69 5.80 -4.44
CA TRP A 31 -3.15 5.91 -4.31
C TRP A 31 -3.91 5.01 -5.26
N VAL A 32 -3.46 4.89 -6.51
CA VAL A 32 -4.06 4.00 -7.50
C VAL A 32 -3.93 2.55 -7.04
N ARG A 33 -2.76 2.15 -6.53
CA ARG A 33 -2.56 0.80 -6.00
C ARG A 33 -3.43 0.52 -4.80
N ARG A 34 -3.43 1.41 -3.80
CA ARG A 34 -4.32 1.28 -2.63
C ARG A 34 -5.78 1.18 -3.07
N HIS A 35 -6.21 1.97 -4.06
CA HIS A 35 -7.54 1.91 -4.61
C HIS A 35 -7.84 0.56 -5.28
N LEU A 36 -6.91 0.00 -6.07
CA LEU A 36 -7.07 -1.32 -6.68
C LEU A 36 -7.34 -2.39 -5.62
N VAL A 37 -6.56 -2.36 -4.53
CA VAL A 37 -6.65 -3.33 -3.43
C VAL A 37 -7.91 -3.17 -2.59
N VAL A 38 -8.25 -1.94 -2.20
CA VAL A 38 -9.47 -1.67 -1.42
C VAL A 38 -10.74 -2.08 -2.20
N ASN A 39 -10.68 -2.06 -3.53
CA ASN A 39 -11.78 -2.48 -4.41
C ASN A 39 -11.61 -3.91 -4.95
N GLN A 40 -10.64 -4.68 -4.44
CA GLN A 40 -10.42 -6.10 -4.79
C GLN A 40 -10.14 -6.35 -6.29
N PHE A 41 -9.61 -5.36 -7.01
CA PHE A 41 -9.24 -5.49 -8.43
C PHE A 41 -7.94 -6.28 -8.65
N ASP A 42 -7.25 -6.64 -7.57
CA ASP A 42 -6.06 -7.52 -7.55
C ASP A 42 -6.39 -9.02 -7.68
N GLN A 43 -7.64 -9.41 -7.40
CA GLN A 43 -8.05 -10.81 -7.34
C GLN A 43 -7.96 -11.48 -8.72
N GLY A 44 -7.19 -12.56 -8.82
CA GLY A 44 -7.06 -13.38 -10.04
C GLY A 44 -5.97 -12.94 -11.03
N LEU A 45 -5.09 -12.03 -10.63
CA LEU A 45 -3.95 -11.57 -11.44
C LEU A 45 -2.65 -12.18 -10.89
N ALA A 46 -1.72 -12.54 -11.79
CA ALA A 46 -0.46 -13.22 -11.44
C ALA A 46 0.36 -12.46 -10.38
N ASP A 47 1.16 -13.16 -9.58
CA ASP A 47 1.67 -12.72 -8.26
C ASP A 47 2.64 -11.52 -8.31
N TRP A 48 3.43 -11.38 -9.38
CA TRP A 48 4.63 -10.53 -9.40
C TRP A 48 4.43 -8.99 -9.41
N PRO A 49 3.33 -8.39 -9.90
CA PRO A 49 3.08 -6.95 -9.73
C PRO A 49 2.36 -6.59 -8.41
N TRP A 50 1.78 -7.55 -7.68
CA TRP A 50 0.90 -7.25 -6.54
C TRP A 50 1.62 -7.02 -5.22
N THR A 51 2.75 -7.68 -4.98
CA THR A 51 3.62 -7.35 -3.83
C THR A 51 3.94 -5.85 -3.80
N PHE A 52 4.22 -5.27 -4.98
CA PHE A 52 4.49 -3.83 -5.11
C PHE A 52 3.24 -2.94 -5.00
N ALA A 53 2.05 -3.51 -5.25
CA ALA A 53 0.77 -2.86 -5.00
C ALA A 53 0.45 -2.77 -3.51
N TYR A 54 0.99 -3.68 -2.69
CA TYR A 54 0.71 -3.77 -1.25
C TYR A 54 1.67 -2.93 -0.39
N LEU A 55 2.84 -2.54 -0.91
CA LEU A 55 3.79 -1.66 -0.19
C LEU A 55 3.19 -0.38 0.44
N PRO A 56 2.19 0.31 -0.15
CA PRO A 56 1.59 1.47 0.51
C PRO A 56 0.95 1.14 1.88
N PHE A 57 0.50 -0.11 2.08
CA PHE A 57 -0.01 -0.58 3.37
C PHE A 57 1.15 -0.89 4.34
N GLU A 58 2.18 -1.58 3.86
CA GLU A 58 3.41 -1.87 4.63
C GLU A 58 4.13 -0.62 5.13
N HIS A 59 4.14 0.46 4.34
CA HIS A 59 4.77 1.73 4.73
C HIS A 59 3.84 2.67 5.54
N SER A 60 2.60 2.27 5.77
CA SER A 60 1.68 3.02 6.62
C SER A 60 2.11 2.95 8.08
N LYS A 61 1.81 3.97 8.88
CA LYS A 61 2.01 3.93 10.34
C LYS A 61 0.75 3.47 11.09
N ASP A 62 -0.33 3.23 10.36
CA ASP A 62 -1.59 2.72 10.91
C ASP A 62 -1.49 1.19 11.08
N LEU A 63 -1.80 0.70 12.28
CA LEU A 63 -1.76 -0.73 12.58
C LEU A 63 -2.75 -1.53 11.71
N ALA A 64 -3.91 -0.97 11.39
CA ALA A 64 -4.89 -1.65 10.53
C ALA A 64 -4.36 -1.83 9.10
N ASP A 65 -3.55 -0.88 8.61
CA ASP A 65 -2.89 -1.02 7.32
C ASP A 65 -1.75 -2.06 7.38
N GLN A 66 -1.02 -2.13 8.50
CA GLN A 66 0.00 -3.16 8.69
C GLN A 66 -0.60 -4.57 8.71
N ASP A 67 -1.69 -4.76 9.46
CA ASP A 67 -2.46 -6.01 9.47
C ASP A 67 -2.91 -6.38 8.05
N LYS A 68 -3.40 -5.38 7.29
CA LYS A 68 -3.87 -5.59 5.92
C LYS A 68 -2.73 -5.98 4.97
N SER A 69 -1.55 -5.39 5.13
CA SER A 69 -0.36 -5.74 4.33
C SER A 69 0.01 -7.22 4.52
N VAL A 70 0.08 -7.67 5.77
CA VAL A 70 0.39 -9.06 6.11
C VAL A 70 -0.67 -10.01 5.56
N GLU A 71 -1.95 -9.69 5.70
CA GLU A 71 -3.05 -10.49 5.15
C GLU A 71 -2.92 -10.67 3.62
N LEU A 72 -2.72 -9.57 2.90
CA LEU A 72 -2.65 -9.56 1.44
C LEU A 72 -1.42 -10.30 0.90
N LEU A 73 -0.27 -10.14 1.54
CA LEU A 73 0.96 -10.84 1.15
C LEU A 73 0.90 -12.35 1.45
N ASN A 74 0.21 -12.75 2.53
CA ASN A 74 -0.07 -14.16 2.81
C ASN A 74 -0.95 -14.79 1.72
N GLN A 75 -1.95 -14.06 1.21
CA GLN A 75 -2.82 -14.54 0.12
C GLN A 75 -2.04 -14.77 -1.18
N LEU A 76 -0.97 -14.01 -1.43
CA LEU A 76 -0.08 -14.21 -2.58
C LEU A 76 0.95 -15.33 -2.38
N SER A 77 1.02 -15.97 -1.21
CA SER A 77 2.06 -16.96 -0.87
C SER A 77 3.50 -16.43 -1.09
N ALA A 78 3.70 -15.12 -0.94
CA ALA A 78 4.98 -14.45 -1.13
C ALA A 78 5.77 -14.46 0.19
N GLU A 79 6.28 -15.63 0.60
CA GLU A 79 6.88 -15.87 1.94
C GLU A 79 7.89 -14.79 2.36
N SER A 80 8.86 -14.46 1.49
CA SER A 80 9.86 -13.43 1.78
C SER A 80 9.26 -12.04 2.00
N SER A 81 8.13 -11.74 1.35
CA SER A 81 7.42 -10.47 1.53
C SER A 81 6.58 -10.48 2.81
N VAL A 82 6.02 -11.63 3.19
CA VAL A 82 5.28 -11.80 4.45
C VAL A 82 6.20 -11.59 5.66
N GLU A 83 7.42 -12.13 5.62
CA GLU A 83 8.41 -11.93 6.68
C GLU A 83 8.73 -10.44 6.87
N VAL A 84 8.97 -9.73 5.76
CA VAL A 84 9.27 -8.30 5.78
C VAL A 84 8.07 -7.49 6.29
N ALA A 85 6.86 -7.76 5.82
CA ALA A 85 5.65 -7.06 6.28
C ALA A 85 5.35 -7.33 7.76
N THR A 86 5.61 -8.54 8.25
CA THR A 86 5.47 -8.88 9.68
C THR A 86 6.46 -8.09 10.53
N ALA A 87 7.71 -7.97 10.09
CA ALA A 87 8.71 -7.15 10.79
C ALA A 87 8.32 -5.65 10.83
N HIS A 88 7.76 -5.11 9.73
CA HIS A 88 7.22 -3.75 9.71
C HIS A 88 6.07 -3.55 10.69
N ARG A 89 5.11 -4.48 10.69
CA ARG A 89 4.00 -4.50 11.64
C ARG A 89 4.50 -4.51 13.09
N ASP A 90 5.42 -5.40 13.43
CA ASP A 90 5.94 -5.52 14.79
C ASP A 90 6.68 -4.26 15.23
N THR A 91 7.38 -3.60 14.32
CA THR A 91 8.00 -2.28 14.55
C THR A 91 6.94 -1.24 14.90
N ILE A 92 5.83 -1.17 14.14
CA ILE A 92 4.71 -0.26 14.42
C ILE A 92 4.00 -0.62 15.73
N VAL A 93 3.83 -1.91 16.05
CA VAL A 93 3.25 -2.34 17.35
C VAL A 93 4.12 -1.87 18.52
N ARG A 94 5.45 -1.99 18.40
CA ARG A 94 6.38 -1.68 19.49
C ARG A 94 6.62 -0.18 19.65
N PHE A 95 6.73 0.57 18.56
CA PHE A 95 7.21 1.96 18.57
C PHE A 95 6.20 2.97 18.02
N ALA A 96 5.07 2.53 17.43
CA ALA A 96 4.10 3.35 16.71
C ALA A 96 4.69 4.20 15.57
N ARG A 97 5.94 3.93 15.19
CA ARG A 97 6.73 4.67 14.20
C ARG A 97 7.86 3.78 13.68
N PHE A 98 8.52 4.26 12.65
CA PHE A 98 9.71 3.63 12.09
C PHE A 98 10.98 4.33 12.61
N PRO A 99 11.80 3.68 13.46
CA PRO A 99 13.00 4.28 14.03
C PRO A 99 14.04 4.73 13.02
N HIS A 100 14.19 4.00 11.89
CA HIS A 100 15.10 4.37 10.81
C HIS A 100 14.79 5.74 10.18
N HIS A 101 13.57 6.26 10.36
CA HIS A 101 13.20 7.61 9.92
C HIS A 101 13.49 8.70 10.95
N ASN A 102 13.92 8.35 12.17
CA ASN A 102 14.12 9.31 13.26
C ASN A 102 15.14 10.37 12.87
N GLU A 103 16.34 9.97 12.42
CA GLU A 103 17.39 10.91 12.00
C GLU A 103 16.92 11.83 10.85
N MET A 104 16.29 11.25 9.83
CA MET A 104 15.81 11.97 8.64
C MET A 104 14.80 13.08 8.96
N VAL A 105 14.04 12.93 10.04
CA VAL A 105 13.01 13.89 10.46
C VAL A 105 13.36 14.65 11.73
N GLY A 106 14.64 14.59 12.16
CA GLY A 106 15.15 15.33 13.31
C GLY A 106 14.68 14.83 14.67
N ARG A 107 14.36 13.53 14.79
CA ARG A 107 14.04 12.87 16.06
C ARG A 107 15.25 12.10 16.59
N THR A 108 15.38 12.05 17.92
CA THR A 108 16.34 11.18 18.61
C THR A 108 15.71 9.80 18.84
N SER A 109 16.45 8.74 18.51
CA SER A 109 16.06 7.35 18.82
C SER A 109 16.20 7.07 20.31
N THR A 110 15.35 6.21 20.86
CA THR A 110 15.55 5.67 22.21
C THR A 110 16.56 4.51 22.18
N PRO A 111 17.17 4.11 23.32
CA PRO A 111 18.08 2.96 23.35
C PRO A 111 17.46 1.65 22.84
N GLU A 112 16.14 1.50 22.94
CA GLU A 112 15.40 0.35 22.42
C GLU A 112 15.13 0.40 20.91
N GLU A 113 15.38 1.56 20.29
CA GLU A 113 15.15 1.87 18.87
C GLU A 113 16.45 1.87 18.03
N GLU A 114 17.63 1.71 18.66
CA GLU A 114 18.96 1.63 18.01
C GLU A 114 19.36 0.22 17.57
#